data_AF-A0A2G5LBK9-F1
#
_entry.id   AF-A0A2G5LBK9-F1
#
_cell.length_a   1.000
_cell.length_b   1.000
_cell.length_c   1.000
_cell.angle_alpha   90.00
_cell.angle_beta   90.00
_cell.angle_gamma   90.00
#
_symmetry.space_group_name_H-M   'P 1'
#
loop_
_entity.id
_entity.type
_entity.pdbx_description
1 polymer ?
#
loop_
_entity_poly.entity_id
_entity_poly.type
_entity_poly.pdbx_seq_one_letter_code
_entity_poly.pdbx_strand_id
1 'polypeptide(L)' 'MRKTILIIGMAIAVVTIVYSFFGMGDTGQFFGLEMNIWVYRLIWLVLFLLVLRDYLKMSGKLE' A
#
# COMPACT_ATOMS: atom_id res chain seq x y z
N MET A 1 -10.94 17.23 -1.60
CA MET A 1 -11.33 15.84 -1.29
C MET A 1 -10.38 14.79 -1.89
N ARG A 2 -9.93 14.92 -3.16
CA ARG A 2 -9.02 13.95 -3.82
C ARG A 2 -7.70 13.71 -3.06
N LYS A 3 -7.04 14.77 -2.56
CA LYS A 3 -5.80 14.67 -1.75
C LYS A 3 -6.01 13.89 -0.44
N THR A 4 -7.13 14.10 0.25
CA THR A 4 -7.45 13.42 1.51
C THR A 4 -7.60 11.91 1.31
N ILE A 5 -8.28 11.49 0.24
CA ILE A 5 -8.45 10.07 -0.11
C ILE A 5 -7.09 9.42 -0.42
N LEU A 6 -6.20 10.12 -1.15
CA LEU A 6 -4.85 9.63 -1.42
C LEU A 6 -4.02 9.47 -0.14
N ILE A 7 -4.09 10.43 0.77
CA ILE A 7 -3.39 10.38 2.07
C ILE A 7 -3.91 9.23 2.94
N ILE A 8 -5.22 9.06 3.03
CA ILE A 8 -5.84 7.95 3.79
C ILE A 8 -5.43 6.60 3.17
N GLY A 9 -5.48 6.47 1.85
CA GLY A 9 -5.07 5.25 1.14
C GLY A 9 -3.59 4.91 1.37
N MET A 10 -2.71 5.92 1.36
CA MET A 10 -1.31 5.75 1.73
C MET A 10 -1.11 5.31 3.18
N ALA A 11 -1.79 5.95 4.13
CA ALA A 11 -1.67 5.63 5.54
C ALA A 11 -2.09 4.18 5.80
N ILE A 12 -3.21 3.74 5.23
CA ILE A 12 -3.66 2.34 5.31
C ILE A 12 -2.60 1.41 4.71
N ALA A 13 -2.12 1.69 3.50
CA ALA A 13 -1.11 0.85 2.85
C ALA A 13 0.17 0.70 3.69
N VAL A 14 0.69 1.79 4.26
CA VAL A 14 1.88 1.75 5.10
C VAL A 14 1.63 0.96 6.37
N VAL A 15 0.51 1.22 7.07
CA VAL A 15 0.15 0.49 8.28
C VAL A 15 0.04 -1.01 7.98
N THR A 16 -0.62 -1.38 6.88
CA THR A 16 -0.78 -2.78 6.49
C THR A 16 0.54 -3.47 6.16
N ILE A 17 1.46 -2.78 5.46
CA ILE A 17 2.81 -3.30 5.20
C ILE A 17 3.56 -3.50 6.53
N VAL A 18 3.60 -2.49 7.40
CA VAL A 18 4.30 -2.55 8.69
C VAL A 18 3.73 -3.66 9.57
N TYR A 19 2.41 -3.79 9.64
CA TYR A 19 1.75 -4.84 10.43
C TYR A 19 2.07 -6.25 9.89
N SER A 20 2.24 -6.39 8.56
CA SER A 20 2.70 -7.62 7.92
C SER A 20 4.13 -8.06 8.32
N PHE A 21 4.95 -7.17 8.91
CA PHE A 21 6.26 -7.55 9.43
C PHE A 21 6.23 -8.09 10.86
N PHE A 22 5.24 -7.69 11.66
CA PHE A 22 5.18 -8.03 13.09
C PHE A 22 4.10 -9.07 13.41
N GLY A 23 3.05 -9.20 12.60
CA GLY A 23 1.85 -9.99 12.95
C GLY A 23 1.52 -11.17 12.03
N MET A 24 2.17 -11.33 10.87
CA MET A 24 1.86 -12.40 9.91
C MET A 24 3.09 -13.28 9.71
N GLY A 25 2.90 -14.60 9.81
CA GLY A 25 3.92 -15.62 9.51
C GLY A 25 4.23 -15.69 8.01
N ASP A 26 4.52 -16.89 7.49
CA ASP A 26 4.94 -17.08 6.08
C ASP A 26 3.83 -16.76 5.05
N THR A 27 2.58 -16.67 5.49
CA THR A 27 1.41 -16.39 4.67
C THR A 27 0.64 -15.17 5.20
N GLY A 28 0.17 -14.34 4.26
CA GLY A 28 -0.71 -13.21 4.53
C GLY A 28 -2.06 -13.46 3.86
N GLN A 29 -3.15 -13.09 4.54
CA GLN A 29 -4.49 -13.21 3.99
C GLN A 29 -4.88 -11.91 3.27
N PHE A 30 -5.21 -12.01 1.98
CA PHE A 30 -5.62 -10.88 1.15
C PHE A 30 -6.97 -11.21 0.51
N PHE A 31 -8.01 -10.41 0.79
CA PHE A 31 -9.38 -10.67 0.33
C PHE A 31 -9.88 -12.10 0.60
N GLY A 32 -9.48 -12.69 1.73
CA GLY A 32 -9.84 -14.06 2.11
C GLY A 32 -8.97 -15.16 1.50
N LEU A 33 -8.07 -14.83 0.57
CA LEU A 33 -7.11 -15.77 -0.02
C LEU A 33 -5.80 -15.75 0.77
N GLU A 34 -5.31 -16.93 1.13
CA GLU A 34 -3.96 -17.07 1.67
C GLU A 34 -2.94 -16.94 0.55
N MET A 35 -2.02 -15.99 0.71
CA MET A 35 -0.95 -15.75 -0.24
C MET A 35 0.37 -15.68 0.49
N ASN A 36 1.47 -15.93 -0.23
CA ASN A 36 2.79 -15.76 0.33
C ASN A 36 2.99 -14.31 0.81
N ILE A 37 3.58 -14.13 1.99
CA ILE A 37 3.77 -12.82 2.61
C ILE A 37 4.61 -11.85 1.74
N TRP A 38 5.52 -12.37 0.91
CA TRP A 38 6.28 -11.56 -0.04
C TRP A 38 5.43 -11.04 -1.20
N VAL A 39 4.50 -11.86 -1.70
CA VAL A 39 3.54 -11.45 -2.74
C VAL A 39 2.57 -10.41 -2.17
N TYR A 40 2.09 -10.62 -0.94
CA TYR A 40 1.28 -9.66 -0.21
C TYR A 40 1.97 -8.30 -0.09
N ARG A 41 3.25 -8.28 0.29
CA ARG A 41 4.05 -7.06 0.41
C ARG A 41 4.23 -6.38 -0.94
N LEU A 42 4.51 -7.12 -2.01
CA LEU A 42 4.66 -6.57 -3.36
C LEU A 42 3.37 -5.89 -3.84
N ILE A 43 2.21 -6.50 -3.63
CA ILE A 43 0.91 -5.90 -4.01
C ILE A 43 0.72 -4.57 -3.28
N TRP A 44 0.92 -4.54 -1.97
CA TRP A 44 0.81 -3.31 -1.20
C TRP A 44 1.85 -2.25 -1.59
N LEU A 45 3.07 -2.66 -1.92
CA LEU A 45 4.12 -1.76 -2.41
C LEU A 45 3.75 -1.13 -3.76
N VAL A 46 3.22 -1.93 -4.69
CA VAL A 46 2.75 -1.44 -6.00
C VAL A 46 1.57 -0.50 -5.84
N LEU A 47 0.59 -0.84 -5.00
CA LEU A 47 -0.54 0.05 -4.69
C LEU A 47 -0.04 1.37 -4.09
N PHE A 48 0.88 1.32 -3.14
CA PHE A 48 1.49 2.51 -2.55
C PHE A 48 2.21 3.34 -3.61
N LEU A 49 3.01 2.74 -4.49
CA LEU A 49 3.71 3.40 -5.59
C LEU A 49 2.76 4.05 -6.60
N LEU A 50 1.64 3.42 -6.93
CA LEU A 50 0.61 3.97 -7.82
C LEU A 50 -0.04 5.21 -7.20
N VAL A 51 -0.44 5.10 -5.92
CA VAL A 51 -1.02 6.22 -5.16
C VAL A 51 0.00 7.34 -4.99
N LEU A 52 1.28 7.01 -4.75
CA LEU A 52 2.38 7.97 -4.65
C LEU A 52 2.62 8.69 -5.96
N ARG A 53 2.62 7.96 -7.10
CA ARG A 53 2.74 8.56 -8.42
C ARG A 53 1.59 9.53 -8.71
N ASP A 54 0.35 9.13 -8.42
CA ASP A 54 -0.82 10.02 -8.64
C ASP A 54 -0.75 11.25 -7.72
N TYR A 55 -0.33 11.07 -6.46
CA TYR A 55 -0.11 12.16 -5.52
C TYR A 55 0.98 13.14 -5.99
N LEU A 56 2.15 12.64 -6.43
CA LEU A 56 3.25 13.47 -6.93
C LEU A 56 2.88 14.21 -8.21
N LYS A 57 2.16 13.54 -9.13
CA LYS A 57 1.63 14.14 -10.36
C LYS A 57 0.62 15.24 -10.04
N MET A 58 -0.20 15.05 -9.02
CA MET A 58 -1.15 16.08 -8.54
C MET A 58 -0.49 17.20 -7.72
N SER A 59 0.74 16.99 -7.24
CA SER A 59 1.52 17.99 -6.49
C SER A 59 2.42 18.86 -7.38
N GLY A 60 2.42 18.65 -8.72
CA GLY A 60 3.25 19.43 -9.65
C GLY A 60 4.76 19.17 -9.53
N LYS A 61 5.17 18.04 -8.93
CA LYS A 61 6.59 17.71 -8.67
C LYS A 61 7.22 16.82 -9.74
N LEU A 62 6.51 16.61 -10.86
CA LEU A 62 6.86 15.78 -12.01
C LEU A 62 6.71 16.58 -13.33
N GLU A 63 7.03 17.88 -13.29
CA GLU A 63 7.39 18.64 -14.49
C GLU A 63 8.85 18.37 -14.87
#